data_AF-A0A1A6HAE1-F1
#
_entry.id   AF-A0A1A6HAE1-F1
#
_cell.length_a   1.000
_cell.length_b   1.000
_cell.length_c   1.000
_cell.angle_alpha   90.00
_cell.angle_beta   90.00
_cell.angle_gamma   90.00
#
_symmetry.space_group_name_H-M   'P 1'
#
loop_
_entity.id
_entity.type
_entity.pdbx_description
1 polymer ?
#
loop_
_entity_poly.entity_id
_entity_poly.type
_entity_poly.pdbx_seq_one_letter_code
_entity_poly.pdbx_strand_id
1 'polypeptide(L)'
;LHFIVFDTETAHDILKVWDGPVDSNILLKEWSGSALPEDIHSTFNSLTLQFDSDFFISKSGFSIQFSSRCKYRFLRSTPVCAKAQSSGFTCD
;
A
#
# COMPACT_ATOMS: atom_id res chain seq x y z
N LEU A 1 2.16 -6.45 -0.13
CA LEU A 1 0.90 -5.75 -0.41
C LEU A 1 0.18 -6.59 -1.45
N HIS A 2 -0.96 -7.15 -1.10
CA HIS A 2 -1.71 -8.08 -1.95
C HIS A 2 -3.08 -7.50 -2.27
N PHE A 3 -3.44 -7.44 -3.56
CA PHE A 3 -4.72 -6.91 -4.01
C PHE A 3 -5.77 -8.02 -4.04
N ILE A 4 -6.89 -7.81 -3.36
CA ILE A 4 -8.04 -8.72 -3.37
C ILE A 4 -9.00 -8.32 -4.50
N VAL A 5 -9.21 -7.01 -4.67
CA VAL A 5 -10.05 -6.42 -5.72
C VAL A 5 -9.35 -5.15 -6.21
N PHE A 6 -9.43 -4.90 -7.52
CA PHE A 6 -8.97 -3.66 -8.14
C PHE A 6 -9.80 -3.33 -9.38
N ASP A 7 -10.55 -2.24 -9.32
CA ASP A 7 -11.41 -1.75 -10.39
C ASP A 7 -11.55 -0.23 -10.29
N THR A 8 -10.77 0.48 -11.11
CA THR A 8 -10.74 1.94 -11.19
C THR A 8 -10.96 2.41 -12.64
N GLU A 9 -11.27 3.69 -12.85
CA GLU A 9 -11.26 4.24 -14.20
C GLU A 9 -9.84 4.23 -14.79
N THR A 10 -9.70 3.67 -15.99
CA THR A 10 -8.38 3.57 -16.65
C THR A 10 -7.84 4.96 -16.98
N ALA A 11 -6.60 5.24 -16.59
CA ALA A 11 -5.89 6.51 -16.79
C ALA A 11 -6.45 7.77 -16.08
N HIS A 12 -7.63 7.69 -15.44
CA HIS A 12 -8.23 8.80 -14.70
C HIS A 12 -8.12 8.61 -13.18
N ASP A 13 -8.42 7.40 -12.71
CA ASP A 13 -8.29 7.02 -11.31
C ASP A 13 -6.99 6.22 -11.11
N ILE A 14 -6.01 6.84 -10.45
CA ILE A 14 -4.66 6.31 -10.33
C ILE A 14 -4.35 6.02 -8.86
N LEU A 15 -4.04 4.75 -8.57
CA LEU A 15 -3.46 4.35 -7.28
C LEU A 15 -1.93 4.32 -7.40
N LYS A 16 -1.26 5.19 -6.66
CA LYS A 16 0.21 5.24 -6.52
C LYS A 16 0.63 4.62 -5.20
N VAL A 17 1.71 3.84 -5.23
CA VAL A 17 2.31 3.24 -4.03
C VAL A 17 3.78 3.58 -3.96
N TRP A 18 4.18 4.12 -2.80
CA TRP A 18 5.52 4.59 -2.49
C TRP A 18 6.19 3.70 -1.45
N ASP A 19 7.48 3.43 -1.63
CA ASP A 19 8.33 2.66 -0.70
C ASP A 19 8.83 3.56 0.43
N GLY A 20 8.04 3.71 1.48
CA GLY A 20 8.29 4.63 2.59
C GLY A 20 7.35 5.84 2.62
N PRO A 21 7.73 6.92 3.34
CA PRO A 21 7.00 8.19 3.32
C PRO A 21 6.94 8.79 1.92
N VAL A 22 5.91 9.60 1.59
CA VAL A 22 5.81 10.28 0.27
C VAL A 22 7.08 11.09 -0.03
N ASP A 23 7.64 11.76 0.98
CA ASP A 23 8.85 12.58 0.85
C ASP A 23 10.11 11.79 0.46
N SER A 24 10.09 10.45 0.62
CA SER A 24 11.18 9.60 0.13
C SER A 24 11.29 9.63 -1.40
N ASN A 25 10.20 9.98 -2.09
CA ASN A 25 10.08 10.00 -3.55
C ASN A 25 10.43 8.65 -4.24
N ILE A 26 10.31 7.53 -3.54
CA ILE A 26 10.54 6.19 -4.10
C ILE A 26 9.20 5.59 -4.54
N LEU A 27 8.79 5.86 -5.78
CA LEU A 27 7.57 5.29 -6.35
C LEU A 27 7.80 3.82 -6.71
N LEU A 28 7.04 2.90 -6.11
CA LEU A 28 7.08 1.48 -6.45
C LEU A 28 6.29 1.20 -7.71
N LYS A 29 5.01 1.57 -7.69
CA LYS A 29 4.09 1.33 -8.79
C LYS A 29 2.89 2.26 -8.80
N GLU A 30 2.31 2.35 -9.98
CA GLU A 30 1.04 3.01 -10.25
C GLU A 30 0.14 2.04 -11.01
N TRP A 31 -1.14 2.05 -10.67
CA TRP A 31 -2.16 1.22 -11.31
C TRP A 31 -3.41 2.05 -11.63
N SER A 32 -4.06 1.70 -12.73
CA SER A 32 -5.40 2.14 -13.09
C SER A 32 -6.11 1.05 -13.90
N GLY A 33 -7.45 1.14 -13.99
CA GLY A 33 -8.27 0.16 -14.70
C GLY A 33 -8.73 -0.99 -13.82
N SER A 34 -9.14 -2.09 -14.46
CA SER A 34 -9.77 -3.24 -13.78
C SER A 34 -8.91 -4.51 -13.77
N ALA A 35 -7.64 -4.40 -14.15
CA ALA A 35 -6.71 -5.52 -14.09
C ALA A 35 -6.18 -5.67 -12.66
N LEU A 36 -6.30 -6.87 -12.08
CA LEU A 36 -5.81 -7.14 -10.73
C LEU A 36 -4.26 -7.05 -10.69
N PRO A 37 -3.67 -6.16 -9.88
CA PRO A 37 -2.22 -6.04 -9.77
C PRO A 37 -1.54 -7.28 -9.19
N GLU A 38 -0.26 -7.46 -9.55
CA GLU A 38 0.62 -8.40 -8.86
C GLU A 38 1.02 -7.89 -7.47
N ASP A 39 1.38 -8.83 -6.60
CA ASP A 39 1.87 -8.52 -5.26
C ASP A 39 3.16 -7.72 -5.30
N ILE A 40 3.22 -6.67 -4.47
CA ILE A 40 4.43 -5.88 -4.28
C ILE A 40 4.97 -5.99 -2.86
N HIS A 41 6.28 -5.84 -2.73
CA HIS A 41 6.98 -5.84 -1.46
C HIS A 41 7.74 -4.53 -1.27
N SER A 42 7.57 -3.94 -0.09
CA SER A 42 8.33 -2.77 0.35
C SER A 42 9.76 -3.19 0.69
N THR A 43 10.72 -2.32 0.39
CA THR A 43 12.09 -2.43 0.92
C THR A 43 12.24 -1.72 2.27
N PHE A 44 11.34 -0.78 2.58
CA PHE A 44 11.26 -0.07 3.85
C PHE A 44 10.28 -0.73 4.85
N ASN A 45 10.17 -0.13 6.04
CA ASN A 45 9.23 -0.53 7.08
C ASN A 45 7.85 0.14 6.95
N SER A 46 7.64 0.93 5.90
CA SER A 46 6.42 1.69 5.65
C SER A 46 6.12 1.75 4.16
N LEU A 47 4.84 1.83 3.82
CA LEU A 47 4.33 2.08 2.46
C LEU A 47 3.35 3.24 2.53
N THR A 48 3.40 4.11 1.53
CA THR A 48 2.37 5.14 1.37
C THR A 48 1.54 4.87 0.13
N LEU A 49 0.21 4.91 0.29
CA LEU A 49 -0.76 4.76 -0.78
C LEU A 49 -1.41 6.12 -1.04
N GLN A 50 -1.43 6.55 -2.30
CA GLN A 50 -2.11 7.75 -2.75
C GLN A 50 -3.07 7.39 -3.86
N PHE A 51 -4.34 7.77 -3.71
CA PHE A 51 -5.36 7.55 -4.72
C PHE A 51 -5.81 8.90 -5.27
N ASP A 52 -5.50 9.15 -6.53
CA ASP A 52 -5.89 10.35 -7.26
C ASP A 52 -7.06 9.97 -8.18
N SER A 53 -8.20 10.65 -8.06
CA SER A 53 -9.44 10.36 -8.79
C SER A 53 -10.10 11.64 -9.27
N ASP A 54 -10.93 11.55 -10.32
CA ASP A 54 -11.72 12.67 -10.83
C ASP A 54 -13.21 12.59 -10.42
N PHE A 55 -14.05 13.46 -10.99
CA PHE A 55 -15.47 13.56 -10.62
C PHE A 55 -16.42 12.88 -11.63
N PHE A 56 -15.91 12.17 -12.64
CA PHE A 56 -16.71 11.68 -13.77
C PHE A 56 -17.17 10.23 -13.60
N ILE A 57 -16.25 9.26 -13.56
CA ILE A 57 -16.61 7.83 -13.53
C ILE A 57 -16.18 7.20 -12.21
N SER A 58 -17.16 6.79 -11.40
CA SER A 58 -16.88 6.01 -10.19
C SER A 58 -16.99 4.50 -10.46
N LYS A 59 -15.97 3.76 -10.01
CA LYS A 59 -15.90 2.29 -10.05
C LYS A 59 -15.94 1.69 -8.64
N SER A 60 -15.86 0.37 -8.54
CA SER A 60 -15.94 -0.32 -7.24
C SER A 60 -14.72 -0.08 -6.34
N GLY A 61 -13.61 0.40 -6.90
CA GLY A 61 -12.40 0.77 -6.16
C GLY A 61 -11.47 -0.42 -5.93
N PHE A 62 -10.80 -0.44 -4.79
CA PHE A 62 -9.81 -1.47 -4.48
C PHE A 62 -9.89 -1.97 -3.04
N SER A 63 -9.47 -3.21 -2.84
CA SER A 63 -9.32 -3.82 -1.53
C SER A 63 -7.95 -4.48 -1.44
N ILE A 64 -7.22 -4.18 -0.37
CA ILE A 64 -5.81 -4.55 -0.24
C ILE A 64 -5.58 -5.20 1.12
N GLN A 65 -4.81 -6.27 1.11
CA GLN A 65 -4.24 -6.88 2.30
C GLN A 65 -2.77 -6.49 2.45
N PHE A 66 -2.43 -5.95 3.62
CA PHE A 66 -1.06 -5.63 3.99
C PHE A 66 -0.53 -6.61 5.04
N SER A 67 0.70 -7.08 4.85
CA SER A 67 1.43 -7.89 5.81
C SER A 67 2.87 -7.42 5.89
N SER A 68 3.39 -7.26 7.11
CA SER A 68 4.78 -6.93 7.35
C SER A 68 5.58 -8.20 7.63
N ARG A 69 6.77 -8.31 7.02
CA ARG A 69 7.72 -9.36 7.39
C ARG A 69 8.58 -8.84 8.53
N CYS A 70 8.12 -9.02 9.76
CA CYS A 70 8.96 -8.79 10.92
C CYS A 70 10.10 -9.83 10.90
N LYS A 71 11.32 -9.38 10.60
CA LYS A 71 12.50 -10.25 10.79
C LYS A 71 12.82 -10.25 12.28
N TYR A 72 12.31 -11.24 13.00
CA TYR A 72 12.67 -11.47 14.39
C TYR A 72 14.19 -11.64 14.50
N ARG A 73 14.88 -10.63 15.02
CA ARG A 73 16.19 -10.87 15.63
C ARG A 73 15.89 -11.48 16.99
N PHE A 74 16.09 -12.79 17.12
CA PHE A 74 16.01 -13.50 18.39
C PHE A 74 17.08 -12.99 19.35
N LEU A 75 16.83 -11.85 19.98
CA LEU A 75 17.52 -11.38 21.18
C LEU A 75 16.44 -10.94 22.16
N ARG A 76 15.80 -11.95 22.77
CA ARG A 76 14.98 -11.92 23.99
C ARG A 76 13.92 -10.78 24.10
N SER A 77 12.69 -11.22 24.38
CA SER A 77 11.50 -10.47 24.83
C SER A 77 10.60 -9.75 23.80
N THR A 78 9.35 -10.24 23.78
CA THR A 78 8.07 -9.70 23.25
C THR A 78 7.96 -9.29 21.77
N PRO A 79 7.09 -9.95 20.98
CA PRO A 79 6.76 -9.49 19.63
C PRO A 79 5.86 -8.25 19.71
N VAL A 80 6.38 -7.10 19.29
CA VAL A 80 5.56 -5.92 18.99
C VAL A 80 5.17 -6.02 17.52
N CYS A 81 3.97 -6.53 17.23
CA CYS A 81 3.37 -6.34 15.91
C CYS A 81 2.57 -5.03 15.95
N ALA A 82 3.02 -4.04 15.17
CA ALA A 82 2.43 -2.72 15.06
C ALA A 82 0.90 -2.78 14.84
N LYS A 83 0.16 -1.99 15.62
CA LYS A 83 -1.27 -1.77 15.45
C LYS A 83 -1.51 -0.79 14.30
N ALA A 84 -2.51 -1.10 13.49
CA ALA A 84 -3.01 -0.19 12.47
C ALA A 84 -3.79 0.98 13.13
N GLN A 85 -3.35 2.24 12.94
CA GLN A 85 -4.15 3.44 13.21
C GLN A 85 -4.30 4.33 11.96
N SER A 86 -5.45 4.98 11.83
CA SER A 86 -5.97 5.71 10.66
C SER A 86 -5.17 6.95 10.19
N SER A 87 -3.96 7.18 10.69
CA SER A 87 -3.15 8.38 10.40
C SER A 87 -1.68 8.07 10.10
N GLY A 88 -1.40 6.87 9.60
CA GLY A 88 -0.04 6.42 9.26
C GLY A 88 0.38 5.24 10.12
N PHE A 89 1.02 4.26 9.48
CA PHE A 89 1.47 3.03 10.12
C PHE A 89 3.00 3.06 10.23
N THR A 90 3.51 3.34 11.42
CA THR A 90 4.93 3.14 11.74
C THR A 90 5.12 1.76 12.34
N CYS A 91 6.06 1.00 11.78
CA CYS A 91 6.63 -0.15 12.47
C CYS A 91 7.80 0.38 13.31
N ASP A 92 7.75 0.18 14.63
CA ASP A 92 8.94 0.28 15.50
C ASP A 92 9.97 -0.81 15.13
#